data_AF-A0A075H4D3-F1
#
_entry.id   AF-A0A075H4D3-F1
#
_cell.length_a   1.000
_cell.length_b   1.000
_cell.length_c   1.000
_cell.angle_alpha   90.00
_cell.angle_beta   90.00
_cell.angle_gamma   90.00
#
_symmetry.space_group_name_H-M   'P 1'
#
loop_
_entity.id
_entity.type
_entity.pdbx_description
1 polymer ?
#
loop_
_entity_poly.entity_id
_entity_poly.type
_entity_poly.pdbx_seq_one_letter_code
_entity_poly.pdbx_strand_id
1 'polypeptide(L)'
;MPSESILSSDIEREKQVREIIIEKAEISHNALLKIVVDEKKLMARKTFAKTVKSLLEKGLIFYRQEKNKKIYFEISTKSDERLSALERIIRKQETELPESSKAFAASTLTEKATEVKFIFGLFSANMEINNVMFAIDKMPTEKFVESSSLLRKFLKTHLTKWNEDNDSEYLIAGLFKVIMKTNPFFSSMVELLQNHHQSTKKVD
;
A
#
# COMPACT_ATOMS: atom_id res chain seq x y z
N MET A 1 43.59 7.69 26.65
CA MET A 1 43.01 6.80 25.62
C MET A 1 41.64 6.32 26.09
N PRO A 2 40.61 6.37 25.24
CA PRO A 2 39.57 5.35 25.30
C PRO A 2 39.40 4.66 23.95
N SER A 3 39.44 3.33 24.00
CA SER A 3 39.09 2.40 22.91
C SER A 3 37.58 2.48 22.66
N GLU A 4 37.16 3.24 21.65
CA GLU A 4 35.75 3.29 21.25
C GLU A 4 35.54 2.33 20.09
N SER A 5 34.71 1.32 20.34
CA SER A 5 34.33 0.27 19.39
C SER A 5 33.51 0.86 18.23
N ILE A 6 34.21 1.42 17.25
CA ILE A 6 33.61 1.75 15.96
C ILE A 6 33.43 0.44 15.20
N LEU A 7 32.18 0.10 14.87
CA LEU A 7 31.87 -1.09 14.08
C LEU A 7 32.61 -1.03 12.74
N SER A 8 33.23 -2.14 12.31
CA SER A 8 34.18 -2.17 11.19
C SER A 8 33.53 -2.26 9.81
N SER A 9 32.28 -2.74 9.71
CA SER A 9 31.58 -2.93 8.42
C SER A 9 30.20 -2.25 8.40
N ASP A 10 29.75 -1.86 7.20
CA ASP A 10 28.43 -1.25 7.01
C ASP A 10 27.29 -2.23 7.33
N ILE A 11 27.48 -3.52 7.10
CA ILE A 11 26.50 -4.57 7.42
C ILE A 11 26.26 -4.66 8.93
N GLU A 12 27.33 -4.63 9.73
CA GLU A 12 27.20 -4.71 11.19
C GLU A 12 26.56 -3.43 11.76
N ARG A 13 26.88 -2.27 11.18
CA ARG A 13 26.24 -0.98 11.55
C ARG A 13 24.75 -0.99 11.25
N GLU A 14 24.36 -1.47 10.07
CA GLU A 14 22.95 -1.61 9.69
C GLU A 14 22.20 -2.54 10.64
N LYS A 15 22.79 -3.70 10.96
CA LYS A 15 22.20 -4.67 11.89
C LYS A 15 21.94 -4.07 13.27
N GLN A 16 22.93 -3.40 13.85
CA GLN A 16 22.81 -2.80 15.19
C GLN A 16 21.77 -1.66 15.23
N VAL A 17 21.73 -0.80 14.20
CA VAL A 17 20.72 0.27 14.12
C VAL A 17 19.32 -0.33 13.97
N ARG A 18 19.16 -1.38 13.15
CA ARG A 18 17.88 -2.08 12.99
C ARG A 18 17.43 -2.74 14.29
N GLU A 19 18.31 -3.44 15.01
CA GLU A 19 17.99 -4.08 16.30
C GLU A 19 17.45 -3.06 17.32
N ILE A 20 18.04 -1.87 17.41
CA ILE A 20 17.56 -0.82 18.31
C ILE A 20 16.16 -0.32 17.92
N ILE A 21 15.87 -0.21 16.62
CA ILE A 21 14.53 0.15 16.13
C ILE A 21 13.52 -0.94 16.51
N ILE A 22 13.88 -2.22 16.36
CA ILE A 22 13.05 -3.37 16.74
C ILE A 22 12.74 -3.35 18.24
N GLU A 23 13.78 -3.23 19.08
CA GLU A 23 13.65 -3.26 20.54
C GLU A 23 12.76 -2.14 21.08
N LYS A 24 12.72 -0.99 20.39
CA LYS A 24 11.98 0.19 20.85
C LYS A 24 10.60 0.33 20.23
N ALA A 25 10.25 -0.47 19.23
CA ALA A 25 8.99 -0.53 18.47
C ALA A 25 8.59 0.78 17.76
N GLU A 26 8.71 1.94 18.42
CA GLU A 26 8.48 3.26 17.86
C GLU A 26 9.57 4.23 18.37
N ILE A 27 10.52 4.62 17.52
CA ILE A 27 11.61 5.51 17.95
C ILE A 27 11.78 6.72 17.04
N SER A 28 11.78 7.91 17.64
CA SER A 28 12.04 9.14 16.88
C SER A 28 13.49 9.21 16.38
N HIS A 29 13.74 9.88 15.25
CA HIS A 29 15.08 10.05 14.69
C HIS A 29 16.09 10.59 15.71
N ASN A 30 15.69 11.60 16.49
CA ASN A 30 16.59 12.21 17.48
C ASN A 30 16.88 11.27 18.65
N ALA A 31 15.88 10.48 19.08
CA ALA A 31 16.09 9.47 20.10
C ALA A 31 16.99 8.34 19.59
N LEU A 32 16.78 7.86 18.36
CA LEU A 32 17.61 6.84 17.74
C LEU A 32 19.06 7.34 17.55
N LEU A 33 19.23 8.57 17.07
CA LEU A 33 20.54 9.22 16.95
C LEU A 33 21.26 9.26 18.30
N LYS A 34 20.56 9.67 19.36
CA LYS A 34 21.12 9.73 20.71
C LYS A 34 21.59 8.35 21.18
N ILE A 35 20.75 7.32 21.04
CA ILE A 35 21.11 5.96 21.45
C ILE A 35 22.32 5.45 20.66
N VAL A 36 22.30 5.58 19.33
CA VAL A 36 23.32 4.98 18.45
C VAL A 36 24.65 5.72 18.54
N VAL A 37 24.64 7.05 18.54
CA VAL A 37 25.84 7.88 18.45
C VAL A 37 26.35 8.29 19.82
N ASP A 38 25.47 8.72 20.72
CA ASP A 38 25.88 9.34 21.99
C ASP A 38 26.00 8.30 23.12
N GLU A 39 25.01 7.40 23.25
CA GLU A 39 24.95 6.43 24.35
C GLU A 39 25.77 5.18 24.05
N LYS A 40 25.51 4.50 22.92
CA LYS A 40 26.19 3.26 22.53
C LYS A 40 27.48 3.49 21.72
N LYS A 41 27.73 4.72 21.25
CA LYS A 41 28.93 5.11 20.49
C LYS A 41 29.29 4.16 19.32
N LEU A 42 28.28 3.66 18.62
CA LEU A 42 28.45 2.63 17.58
C LEU A 42 29.06 3.19 16.28
N MET A 43 28.79 4.47 15.99
CA MET A 43 29.23 5.16 14.78
C MET A 43 29.13 6.68 14.91
N ALA A 44 29.81 7.41 14.03
CA ALA A 44 29.71 8.86 13.95
C ALA A 44 28.37 9.33 13.34
N ARG A 45 27.93 10.56 13.66
CA ARG A 45 26.66 11.15 13.17
C ARG A 45 26.50 11.12 11.64
N LYS A 46 27.57 11.43 10.89
CA LYS A 46 27.54 11.36 9.41
C LYS A 46 27.34 9.93 8.91
N THR A 47 27.95 8.95 9.58
CA THR A 47 27.82 7.53 9.26
C THR A 47 26.41 7.05 9.60
N PHE A 48 25.87 7.42 10.75
CA PHE A 48 24.48 7.13 11.14
C PHE A 48 23.48 7.58 10.06
N ALA A 49 23.61 8.81 9.56
CA ALA A 49 22.72 9.31 8.51
C ALA A 49 22.79 8.45 7.23
N LYS A 50 23.99 7.99 6.84
CA LYS A 50 24.17 7.06 5.72
C LYS A 50 23.59 5.68 6.01
N THR A 51 23.79 5.14 7.20
CA THR A 51 23.27 3.83 7.62
C THR A 51 21.74 3.83 7.62
N VAL A 52 21.09 4.85 8.19
CA VAL A 52 19.63 4.99 8.16
C VAL A 52 19.12 5.13 6.73
N LYS A 53 19.80 5.92 5.89
CA LYS A 53 19.46 6.05 4.47
C LYS A 53 19.55 4.69 3.75
N SER A 54 20.61 3.93 3.98
CA SER A 54 20.81 2.59 3.42
C SER A 54 19.72 1.61 3.88
N LEU A 55 19.38 1.61 5.18
CA LEU A 55 18.30 0.77 5.71
C LEU A 55 16.93 1.09 5.07
N LEU A 56 16.66 2.37 4.81
CA LEU A 56 15.46 2.82 4.09
C LEU A 56 15.49 2.38 2.62
N GLU A 57 16.61 2.57 1.92
CA GLU A 57 16.79 2.19 0.51
C GLU A 57 16.69 0.66 0.31
N LYS A 58 17.16 -0.12 1.27
CA LYS A 58 17.05 -1.59 1.30
C LYS A 58 15.68 -2.10 1.74
N GLY A 59 14.75 -1.21 2.13
CA GLY A 59 13.42 -1.59 2.61
C GLY A 59 13.44 -2.42 3.90
N LEU A 60 14.45 -2.24 4.75
CA LEU A 60 14.56 -2.94 6.04
C LEU A 60 13.86 -2.19 7.17
N ILE A 61 13.69 -0.88 7.00
CA ILE A 61 12.96 0.01 7.91
C ILE A 61 12.14 1.00 7.07
N PHE A 62 11.16 1.65 7.69
CA PHE A 62 10.51 2.84 7.14
C PHE A 62 10.32 3.88 8.25
N TYR A 63 9.81 5.06 7.89
CA TYR A 63 9.41 6.05 8.87
C TYR A 63 8.03 6.64 8.61
N ARG A 64 7.30 6.91 9.69
CA ARG A 64 6.11 7.77 9.70
C ARG A 64 6.52 9.19 10.06
N GLN A 65 5.96 10.17 9.37
CA GLN A 65 6.09 11.57 9.75
C GLN A 65 4.98 11.92 10.75
N GLU A 66 5.35 12.35 11.95
CA GLU A 66 4.44 12.86 12.98
C GLU A 66 4.79 14.29 13.33
N LYS A 67 3.97 15.24 12.88
CA LYS A 67 4.28 16.68 12.98
C LYS A 67 5.68 16.92 12.39
N ASN A 68 6.63 17.36 13.22
CA ASN A 68 8.02 17.64 12.83
C ASN A 68 9.00 16.50 13.16
N LYS A 69 8.52 15.29 13.50
CA LYS A 69 9.34 14.15 13.89
C LYS A 69 9.21 13.01 12.88
N LYS A 70 10.33 12.32 12.63
CA LYS A 70 10.36 11.03 11.94
C LYS A 70 10.40 9.93 12.98
N ILE A 71 9.42 9.03 12.96
CA ILE A 71 9.36 7.84 13.82
C ILE A 71 9.72 6.63 12.97
N TYR A 72 10.77 5.90 13.34
CA TYR A 72 11.24 4.71 12.63
C TYR A 72 10.64 3.44 13.17
N PHE A 73 10.43 2.50 12.26
CA PHE A 73 9.85 1.19 12.51
C PHE A 73 10.59 0.13 11.68
N GLU A 74 10.63 -1.10 12.17
CA GLU A 74 11.13 -2.24 11.42
C GLU A 74 10.11 -2.66 10.35
N ILE A 75 10.57 -2.93 9.13
CA ILE A 75 9.77 -3.75 8.21
C ILE A 75 10.02 -5.20 8.60
N SER A 76 9.06 -5.82 9.28
CA SER A 76 9.15 -7.23 9.66
C SER A 76 9.24 -8.11 8.41
N THR A 77 10.39 -8.76 8.23
CA THR A 77 10.62 -9.75 7.16
C THR A 77 10.07 -11.14 7.52
N LYS A 78 9.34 -11.30 8.63
CA LYS A 78 8.62 -12.57 8.88
C LYS A 78 7.54 -12.67 7.82
N SER A 79 7.74 -13.58 6.86
CA SER A 79 6.84 -13.78 5.72
C SER A 79 5.41 -13.90 6.23
N ASP A 80 4.63 -12.85 6.02
CA ASP A 80 3.20 -12.96 6.16
C ASP A 80 2.74 -13.81 4.97
N GLU A 81 2.43 -15.08 5.23
CA GLU A 81 2.10 -16.05 4.18
C GLU A 81 0.99 -15.53 3.25
N ARG A 82 0.09 -14.69 3.79
CA ARG A 82 -0.96 -14.01 3.01
C ARG A 82 -0.37 -12.97 2.05
N LEU A 83 0.58 -12.14 2.50
CA LEU A 83 1.24 -11.14 1.66
C LEU A 83 2.13 -11.82 0.61
N SER A 84 2.90 -12.84 1.00
CA SER A 84 3.70 -13.62 0.06
C SER A 84 2.84 -14.39 -0.96
N ALA A 85 1.66 -14.86 -0.57
CA ALA A 85 0.69 -15.43 -1.52
C ALA A 85 0.17 -14.38 -2.50
N LEU A 86 -0.21 -13.19 -2.02
CA LEU A 86 -0.66 -12.09 -2.87
C LEU A 86 0.42 -11.64 -3.85
N GLU A 87 1.68 -11.53 -3.40
CA GLU A 87 2.83 -11.25 -4.28
C GLU A 87 2.99 -12.28 -5.38
N ARG A 88 2.88 -13.58 -5.07
CA ARG A 88 2.95 -14.65 -6.08
C ARG A 88 1.83 -14.55 -7.10
N ILE A 89 0.60 -14.24 -6.64
CA ILE A 89 -0.56 -14.03 -7.53
C ILE A 89 -0.29 -12.85 -8.46
N ILE A 90 0.19 -11.72 -7.93
CA ILE A 90 0.50 -10.53 -8.74
C ILE A 90 1.58 -10.84 -9.77
N ARG A 91 2.67 -11.50 -9.38
CA ARG A 91 3.75 -11.86 -10.31
C ARG A 91 3.27 -12.78 -11.43
N LYS A 92 2.41 -13.75 -11.10
CA LYS A 92 1.79 -14.62 -12.09
C LYS A 92 0.93 -13.80 -13.07
N GLN A 93 0.10 -12.88 -12.56
CA GLN A 93 -0.70 -12.00 -13.40
C GLN A 93 0.12 -11.06 -14.28
N GLU A 94 1.21 -10.50 -13.76
CA GLU A 94 2.15 -9.69 -14.55
C GLU A 94 2.77 -10.49 -15.70
N THR A 95 3.09 -11.77 -15.45
CA THR A 95 3.65 -12.68 -16.45
C THR A 95 2.62 -13.06 -17.52
N GLU A 96 1.37 -13.26 -17.10
CA GLU A 96 0.25 -13.65 -17.96
C GLU A 96 -0.45 -12.44 -18.60
N LEU A 97 -0.01 -11.20 -18.33
CA LEU A 97 -0.64 -9.98 -18.81
C LEU A 97 -0.83 -9.93 -20.34
N PRO A 98 0.17 -10.29 -21.18
CA PRO A 98 0.00 -10.21 -22.63
C PRO A 98 -1.11 -11.14 -23.16
N GLU A 99 -1.12 -12.39 -22.73
CA GLU A 99 -2.13 -13.38 -23.17
C GLU A 99 -3.51 -13.10 -22.57
N SER A 100 -3.56 -12.71 -21.29
CA SER A 100 -4.82 -12.32 -20.66
C SER A 100 -5.42 -11.05 -21.27
N SER A 101 -4.60 -10.13 -21.80
CA SER A 101 -5.07 -8.95 -22.51
C SER A 101 -5.69 -9.30 -23.85
N LYS A 102 -5.08 -10.22 -24.62
CA LYS A 102 -5.68 -10.74 -25.87
C LYS A 102 -7.01 -11.46 -25.60
N ALA A 103 -7.06 -12.31 -24.58
CA ALA A 103 -8.26 -13.03 -24.20
C ALA A 103 -9.38 -12.08 -23.75
N PHE A 104 -9.04 -11.05 -22.97
CA PHE A 104 -9.97 -10.01 -22.56
C PHE A 104 -10.52 -9.25 -23.77
N ALA A 105 -9.66 -8.82 -24.69
CA ALA A 105 -10.07 -8.11 -25.91
C ALA A 105 -11.02 -8.93 -26.80
N ALA A 106 -10.85 -10.26 -26.83
CA ALA A 106 -11.71 -11.18 -27.57
C ALA A 106 -13.04 -11.52 -26.87
N SER A 107 -13.18 -11.16 -25.60
CA SER A 107 -14.37 -11.45 -24.80
C SER A 107 -15.53 -10.50 -25.14
N THR A 108 -16.75 -10.93 -24.85
CA THR A 108 -17.94 -10.07 -24.99
C THR A 108 -17.93 -8.93 -23.97
N LEU A 109 -18.62 -7.84 -24.27
CA LEU A 109 -18.78 -6.72 -23.33
C LEU A 109 -19.34 -7.15 -21.97
N THR A 110 -20.25 -8.13 -21.96
CA THR A 110 -20.85 -8.67 -20.72
C THR A 110 -19.81 -9.41 -19.87
N GLU A 111 -18.95 -10.22 -20.50
CA GLU A 111 -17.87 -10.93 -19.83
C GLU A 111 -16.83 -9.94 -19.28
N LYS A 112 -16.41 -8.97 -20.09
CA LYS A 112 -15.52 -7.87 -19.68
C LYS A 112 -16.08 -7.12 -18.47
N ALA A 113 -17.35 -6.72 -18.53
CA ALA A 113 -18.01 -6.01 -17.43
C ALA A 113 -18.13 -6.86 -16.16
N THR A 114 -18.32 -8.17 -16.30
CA THR A 114 -18.36 -9.10 -15.16
C THR A 114 -16.99 -9.21 -14.50
N GLU A 115 -15.93 -9.37 -15.30
CA GLU A 115 -14.56 -9.43 -14.80
C GLU A 115 -14.17 -8.13 -14.08
N VAL A 116 -14.42 -6.95 -14.69
CA VAL A 116 -14.13 -5.64 -14.11
C VAL A 116 -14.79 -5.50 -12.74
N LYS A 117 -16.09 -5.83 -12.63
CA LYS A 117 -16.82 -5.78 -11.35
C LYS A 117 -16.24 -6.73 -10.32
N PHE A 118 -15.91 -7.96 -10.72
CA PHE A 118 -15.36 -8.97 -9.83
C PHE A 118 -14.00 -8.54 -9.26
N ILE A 119 -13.06 -8.15 -10.12
CA ILE A 119 -11.72 -7.72 -9.72
C ILE A 119 -11.77 -6.46 -8.85
N PHE A 120 -12.59 -5.47 -9.24
CA PHE A 120 -12.76 -4.27 -8.42
C PHE A 120 -13.40 -4.57 -7.07
N GLY A 121 -14.38 -5.49 -7.02
CA GLY A 121 -15.01 -5.93 -5.78
C GLY A 121 -14.01 -6.60 -4.83
N LEU A 122 -13.15 -7.49 -5.35
CA LEU A 122 -12.07 -8.10 -4.57
C LEU A 122 -11.10 -7.06 -4.02
N PHE A 123 -10.66 -6.10 -4.84
CA PHE A 123 -9.79 -5.02 -4.39
C PHE A 123 -10.44 -4.20 -3.27
N SER A 124 -11.68 -3.77 -3.47
CA SER A 124 -12.39 -2.89 -2.53
C SER A 124 -12.63 -3.58 -1.19
N ALA A 125 -13.12 -4.82 -1.19
CA ALA A 125 -13.36 -5.59 0.04
C ALA A 125 -12.07 -5.80 0.84
N ASN A 126 -10.95 -6.11 0.18
CA ASN A 126 -9.66 -6.28 0.87
C ASN A 126 -9.13 -4.95 1.44
N MET A 127 -9.28 -3.84 0.71
CA MET A 127 -8.92 -2.51 1.21
C MET A 127 -9.76 -2.12 2.42
N GLU A 128 -11.07 -2.39 2.41
CA GLU A 128 -11.96 -2.13 3.54
C GLU A 128 -11.59 -2.96 4.78
N ILE A 129 -11.34 -4.25 4.61
CA ILE A 129 -10.87 -5.12 5.70
C ILE A 129 -9.56 -4.59 6.28
N ASN A 130 -8.58 -4.24 5.42
CA ASN A 130 -7.31 -3.68 5.88
C ASN A 130 -7.51 -2.39 6.67
N ASN A 131 -8.36 -1.48 6.18
CA ASN A 131 -8.68 -0.23 6.86
C ASN A 131 -9.32 -0.47 8.23
N VAL A 132 -10.29 -1.40 8.32
CA VAL A 132 -10.93 -1.76 9.59
C VAL A 132 -9.90 -2.33 10.55
N MET A 133 -9.12 -3.33 10.12
CA MET A 133 -8.11 -3.98 10.96
C MET A 133 -7.03 -3.01 11.45
N PHE A 134 -6.66 -2.04 10.62
CA PHE A 134 -5.75 -0.96 11.01
C PHE A 134 -6.40 -0.01 12.03
N ALA A 135 -7.65 0.41 11.78
CA ALA A 135 -8.36 1.35 12.65
C ALA A 135 -8.66 0.80 14.06
N ILE A 136 -8.75 -0.52 14.22
CA ILE A 136 -8.93 -1.19 15.52
C ILE A 136 -7.62 -1.68 16.15
N ASP A 137 -6.47 -1.19 15.66
CA ASP A 137 -5.12 -1.53 16.13
C ASP A 137 -4.80 -3.04 16.07
N LYS A 138 -5.45 -3.78 15.16
CA LYS A 138 -5.21 -5.22 14.92
C LYS A 138 -4.27 -5.49 13.75
N MET A 139 -3.88 -4.46 13.01
CA MET A 139 -2.90 -4.54 11.92
C MET A 139 -1.79 -3.51 12.18
N PRO A 140 -0.52 -3.95 12.31
CA PRO A 140 0.61 -3.04 12.38
C PRO A 140 0.69 -2.14 11.14
N THR A 141 1.19 -0.91 11.32
CA THR A 141 1.28 0.09 10.24
C THR A 141 2.07 -0.45 9.03
N GLU A 142 3.16 -1.19 9.29
CA GLU A 142 4.00 -1.87 8.30
C GLU A 142 3.15 -2.71 7.35
N LYS A 143 2.36 -3.62 7.95
CA LYS A 143 1.56 -4.60 7.23
C LYS A 143 0.40 -3.94 6.50
N PHE A 144 -0.16 -2.88 7.09
CA PHE A 144 -1.19 -2.08 6.43
C PHE A 144 -0.65 -1.40 5.16
N VAL A 145 0.52 -0.76 5.26
CA VAL A 145 1.18 -0.10 4.12
C VAL A 145 1.57 -1.11 3.05
N GLU A 146 2.19 -2.22 3.45
CA GLU A 146 2.64 -3.29 2.54
C GLU A 146 1.44 -3.93 1.82
N SER A 147 0.42 -4.37 2.57
CA SER A 147 -0.79 -4.97 2.00
C SER A 147 -1.52 -4.00 1.07
N SER A 148 -1.65 -2.73 1.46
CA SER A 148 -2.25 -1.69 0.62
C SER A 148 -1.46 -1.46 -0.66
N SER A 149 -0.12 -1.50 -0.60
CA SER A 149 0.74 -1.38 -1.78
C SER A 149 0.54 -2.56 -2.74
N LEU A 150 0.50 -3.79 -2.21
CA LEU A 150 0.27 -4.99 -3.01
C LEU A 150 -1.12 -5.00 -3.66
N LEU A 151 -2.18 -4.63 -2.93
CA LEU A 151 -3.52 -4.52 -3.47
C LEU A 151 -3.62 -3.47 -4.58
N ARG A 152 -2.93 -2.32 -4.41
CA ARG A 152 -2.85 -1.30 -5.47
C ARG A 152 -2.10 -1.81 -6.69
N LYS A 153 -1.01 -2.56 -6.48
CA LYS A 153 -0.25 -3.19 -7.57
C LYS A 153 -1.10 -4.21 -8.32
N PHE A 154 -1.83 -5.06 -7.60
CA PHE A 154 -2.81 -5.99 -8.16
C PHE A 154 -3.83 -5.26 -9.06
N LEU A 155 -4.49 -4.22 -8.53
CA LEU A 155 -5.47 -3.46 -9.31
C LEU A 155 -4.83 -2.79 -10.54
N LYS A 156 -3.63 -2.22 -10.38
CA LYS A 156 -2.92 -1.54 -11.47
C LYS A 156 -2.66 -2.48 -12.66
N THR A 157 -2.27 -3.73 -12.41
CA THR A 157 -2.05 -4.71 -13.48
C THR A 157 -3.32 -4.96 -14.30
N HIS A 158 -4.48 -5.05 -13.66
CA HIS A 158 -5.77 -5.19 -14.36
C HIS A 158 -6.20 -3.90 -15.07
N LEU A 159 -5.98 -2.73 -14.45
CA LEU A 159 -6.29 -1.45 -15.07
C LEU A 159 -5.48 -1.20 -16.35
N THR A 160 -4.21 -1.62 -16.41
CA THR A 160 -3.42 -1.54 -17.64
C THR A 160 -4.13 -2.29 -18.78
N LYS A 161 -4.52 -3.55 -18.52
CA LYS A 161 -5.27 -4.37 -19.49
C LYS A 161 -6.57 -3.71 -19.92
N TRP A 162 -7.35 -3.17 -18.98
CA TRP A 162 -8.66 -2.60 -19.30
C TRP A 162 -8.57 -1.25 -20.01
N ASN A 163 -7.57 -0.42 -19.70
CA ASN A 163 -7.36 0.88 -20.34
C ASN A 163 -6.90 0.75 -21.79
N GLU A 164 -6.25 -0.36 -22.15
CA GLU A 164 -5.82 -0.66 -23.51
C GLU A 164 -6.94 -1.28 -24.37
N ASP A 165 -8.09 -1.60 -23.76
CA ASP A 165 -9.24 -2.20 -24.46
C ASP A 165 -10.15 -1.14 -25.12
N ASN A 166 -10.70 -1.49 -26.29
CA ASN A 166 -11.60 -0.60 -27.04
C ASN A 166 -12.91 -0.26 -26.29
N ASP A 167 -13.34 -1.10 -25.34
CA ASP A 167 -14.53 -0.88 -24.53
C ASP A 167 -14.24 -0.15 -23.19
N SER A 168 -13.01 0.31 -22.97
CA SER A 168 -12.53 0.87 -21.71
C SER A 168 -13.44 1.95 -21.11
N GLU A 169 -13.87 2.93 -21.90
CA GLU A 169 -14.76 4.00 -21.44
C GLU A 169 -16.10 3.47 -20.93
N TYR A 170 -16.70 2.50 -21.63
CA TYR A 170 -17.96 1.86 -21.23
C TYR A 170 -17.82 1.06 -19.95
N LEU A 171 -16.70 0.32 -19.82
CA LEU A 171 -16.41 -0.49 -18.64
C LEU A 171 -16.20 0.39 -17.40
N ILE A 172 -15.44 1.48 -17.53
CA ILE A 172 -15.20 2.45 -16.46
C ILE A 172 -16.52 3.12 -16.06
N ALA A 173 -17.30 3.63 -17.02
CA ALA A 173 -18.60 4.24 -16.74
C ALA A 173 -19.57 3.26 -16.07
N GLY A 174 -19.60 2.01 -16.53
CA GLY A 174 -20.39 0.92 -15.95
C GLY A 174 -19.98 0.63 -14.51
N LEU A 175 -18.68 0.60 -14.21
CA LEU A 175 -18.15 0.42 -12.86
C LEU A 175 -18.55 1.57 -11.94
N PHE A 176 -18.36 2.83 -12.36
CA PHE A 176 -18.78 4.01 -11.60
C PHE A 176 -20.28 3.99 -11.30
N LYS A 177 -21.11 3.62 -12.28
CA LYS A 177 -22.56 3.50 -12.09
C LYS A 177 -22.92 2.45 -11.04
N VAL A 178 -22.20 1.33 -10.98
CA VAL A 178 -22.39 0.33 -9.93
C VAL A 178 -22.00 0.91 -8.57
N ILE A 179 -20.79 1.49 -8.44
CA ILE A 179 -20.31 2.08 -7.19
C ILE A 179 -21.28 3.13 -6.65
N MET A 180 -21.75 4.04 -7.51
CA MET A 180 -22.68 5.09 -7.12
C MET A 180 -24.04 4.54 -6.64
N LYS A 181 -24.47 3.38 -7.15
CA LYS A 181 -25.73 2.76 -6.75
C LYS A 181 -25.61 1.91 -5.50
N THR A 182 -24.48 1.25 -5.29
CA THR A 182 -24.30 0.30 -4.19
C THR A 182 -23.75 0.95 -2.93
N ASN A 183 -23.09 2.11 -3.04
CA ASN A 183 -22.60 2.83 -1.89
C ASN A 183 -23.70 3.73 -1.29
N PRO A 184 -24.11 3.54 -0.02
CA PRO A 184 -25.22 4.28 0.59
C PRO A 184 -25.04 5.81 0.58
N PHE A 185 -23.81 6.29 0.66
CA PHE A 185 -23.51 7.73 0.60
C PHE A 185 -23.78 8.29 -0.80
N PHE A 186 -23.31 7.62 -1.84
CA PHE A 186 -23.52 8.05 -3.22
C PHE A 186 -24.95 7.78 -3.70
N SER A 187 -25.57 6.67 -3.30
CA SER A 187 -26.94 6.34 -3.71
C SER A 187 -27.93 7.38 -3.23
N SER A 188 -27.78 7.83 -1.97
CA SER A 188 -28.60 8.90 -1.38
C SER A 188 -28.44 10.23 -2.12
N MET A 189 -27.21 10.58 -2.54
CA MET A 189 -26.96 11.78 -3.35
C MET A 189 -27.56 11.65 -4.76
N VAL A 190 -27.45 10.48 -5.40
CA VAL A 190 -28.03 10.23 -6.71
C VAL A 190 -29.56 10.30 -6.67
N GLU A 191 -30.19 9.74 -5.64
CA GLU A 191 -31.64 9.85 -5.42
C GLU A 191 -32.08 11.30 -5.24
N LEU A 192 -31.36 12.08 -4.43
CA LEU A 192 -31.62 13.52 -4.26
C LEU A 192 -31.55 14.28 -5.59
N LEU A 193 -30.52 14.03 -6.41
CA LEU A 193 -30.36 14.66 -7.72
C LEU A 193 -31.47 14.25 -8.70
N GLN A 194 -31.86 12.98 -8.70
CA GLN A 194 -32.93 12.47 -9.57
C GLN A 194 -34.30 13.04 -9.19
N ASN A 195 -34.59 13.12 -7.89
CA ASN A 195 -35.83 13.70 -7.37
C ASN A 195 -35.91 15.21 -7.69
N HIS A 196 -34.78 15.93 -7.60
CA HIS A 196 -34.72 17.33 -7.97
C HIS A 196 -34.92 17.56 -9.48
N HIS A 197 -34.37 16.68 -10.32
CA HIS A 197 -34.53 16.75 -11.78
C HIS A 197 -35.95 16.37 -12.25
N GLN A 198 -36.63 15.50 -11.50
CA GLN A 198 -38.04 15.18 -11.73
C GLN A 198 -38.99 16.27 -11.25
N SER A 199 -38.67 16.98 -10.17
CA SER A 199 -39.50 18.12 -9.71
C SER A 199 -39.43 19.30 -10.66
N THR A 200 -38.28 19.54 -11.31
CA THR A 200 -38.12 20.59 -12.34
C THR A 200 -38.77 20.23 -13.67
N LYS A 201 -39.03 18.95 -13.97
CA LYS A 201 -39.75 18.52 -15.18
C LYS A 201 -41.28 18.47 -15.03
N LYS A 202 -41.81 18.60 -13.81
CA LYS A 202 -43.26 18.66 -13.53
C LYS A 202 -43.81 20.09 -13.53
N VAL A 203 -42.97 21.08 -13.78
CA VAL A 203 -43.35 22.49 -13.94
C VAL A 203 -43.16 22.84 -15.41
N ASP A 204 -44.00 22.28 -16.27
CA ASP A 204 -44.31 22.72 -17.63
C ASP A 204 -45.65 22.10 -18.05
#